data_AF-A0A3D2S2W4-F1
#
_entry.id   AF-A0A3D2S2W4-F1
#
_cell.length_a   1.000
_cell.length_b   1.000
_cell.length_c   1.000
_cell.angle_alpha   90.00
_cell.angle_beta   90.00
_cell.angle_gamma   90.00
#
_symmetry.space_group_name_H-M   'P 1'
#
loop_
_entity.id
_entity.type
_entity.pdbx_description
1 polymer ?
#
loop_
_entity_poly.entity_id
_entity_poly.type
_entity_poly.pdbx_seq_one_letter_code
_entity_poly.pdbx_strand_id
1 'polypeptide(L)' 'LQAPMSISKIVFGLGPRINAAGRLDDARKAVRMLISSTDAFAKDNADVLQTHNLDRKEIDKQITSEALEML' A
#
# COMPACT_ATOMS: atom_id res chain seq x y z
N LEU A 1 4.90 -13.83 20.31
CA LEU A 1 6.11 -13.29 19.64
C LEU A 1 5.76 -12.96 18.21
N GLN A 2 6.03 -11.74 17.73
CA GLN A 2 5.83 -11.42 16.32
C GLN A 2 6.80 -12.25 15.48
N ALA A 3 6.30 -12.88 14.40
CA ALA A 3 7.15 -13.63 13.49
C ALA A 3 8.19 -12.68 12.86
N PRO A 4 9.46 -13.11 12.72
CA PRO A 4 10.54 -12.28 12.20
C PRO A 4 10.19 -11.65 10.84
N MET A 5 10.81 -10.51 10.57
CA MET A 5 10.69 -9.84 9.28
C MET A 5 11.36 -10.70 8.20
N SER A 6 10.68 -10.89 7.08
CA SER A 6 11.18 -11.67 5.95
C SER A 6 11.12 -10.85 4.66
N ILE A 7 11.95 -11.22 3.69
CA ILE A 7 11.93 -10.59 2.35
C ILE A 7 10.52 -10.66 1.75
N SER A 8 9.83 -11.79 1.92
CA SER A 8 8.45 -11.98 1.44
C SER A 8 7.49 -10.94 2.04
N LYS A 9 7.59 -10.64 3.35
CA LYS A 9 6.76 -9.59 3.98
C LYS A 9 7.06 -8.19 3.43
N ILE A 10 8.31 -7.93 3.05
CA ILE A 10 8.68 -6.65 2.43
C ILE A 10 8.10 -6.58 1.02
N VAL A 11 8.34 -7.60 0.19
CA VAL A 11 7.96 -7.63 -1.24
C VAL A 11 6.44 -7.68 -1.43
N PHE A 12 5.72 -8.46 -0.62
CA PHE A 12 4.27 -8.66 -0.78
C PHE A 12 3.41 -7.89 0.23
N GLY A 13 4.03 -7.28 1.24
CA GLY A 13 3.35 -6.49 2.26
C GLY A 13 3.67 -5.01 2.16
N LEU A 14 4.90 -4.62 2.50
CA LEU A 14 5.31 -3.21 2.62
C LEU A 14 5.42 -2.50 1.26
N GLY A 15 6.09 -3.12 0.29
CA GLY A 15 6.30 -2.55 -1.04
C GLY A 15 5.01 -2.14 -1.75
N PRO A 16 3.99 -3.01 -1.84
CA PRO A 16 2.71 -2.67 -2.48
C PRO A 16 2.00 -1.50 -1.82
N ARG A 17 2.07 -1.36 -0.49
CA ARG A 17 1.47 -0.23 0.24
C ARG A 17 2.13 1.10 -0.08
N ILE A 18 3.47 1.11 -0.12
CA ILE A 18 4.24 2.29 -0.53
C ILE A 18 3.92 2.67 -1.97
N ASN A 19 3.88 1.68 -2.87
CA ASN A 19 3.65 1.91 -4.30
C ASN A 19 2.21 2.33 -4.61
N ALA A 20 1.23 1.96 -3.80
CA ALA A 20 -0.16 2.38 -3.98
C ALA A 20 -0.31 3.90 -3.84
N ALA A 21 0.46 4.53 -2.94
CA ALA A 21 0.48 5.99 -2.78
C ALA A 21 0.84 6.70 -4.09
N GLY A 22 1.81 6.21 -4.86
CA GLY A 22 2.24 6.86 -6.10
C GLY A 22 1.31 6.65 -7.29
N ARG A 23 0.33 5.73 -7.20
CA ARG A 23 -0.62 5.42 -8.29
C ARG A 23 -1.97 6.10 -8.10
N LEU A 24 -2.41 6.23 -6.84
CA LEU A 24 -3.74 6.73 -6.49
C LEU A 24 -3.73 8.08 -5.75
N ASP A 25 -2.58 8.56 -5.26
CA ASP A 25 -2.50 9.71 -4.36
C ASP A 25 -1.10 10.38 -4.37
N ASP A 26 -0.82 11.22 -3.37
CA ASP A 26 0.44 11.92 -3.16
C ASP A 26 1.53 11.01 -2.56
N ALA A 27 2.52 10.66 -3.38
CA ALA A 27 3.69 9.89 -2.99
C ALA A 27 4.44 10.45 -1.76
N ARG A 28 4.28 11.74 -1.42
CA ARG A 28 4.86 12.35 -0.21
C ARG A 28 4.36 11.69 1.08
N LYS A 29 3.18 11.05 1.09
CA LYS A 29 2.67 10.34 2.28
C LYS A 29 3.54 9.14 2.65
N ALA A 30 4.02 8.38 1.67
CA ALA A 30 4.96 7.29 1.91
C ALA A 30 6.29 7.79 2.47
N VAL A 31 6.80 8.89 1.94
CA VAL A 31 8.01 9.54 2.45
C VAL A 31 7.80 10.03 3.88
N ARG A 32 6.70 10.74 4.17
CA ARG A 32 6.36 11.24 5.51
C ARG A 32 6.27 10.13 6.54
N MET A 33 5.69 8.98 6.18
CA MET A 33 5.68 7.80 7.05
C MET A 33 7.10 7.31 7.37
N LEU A 34 7.97 7.17 6.35
CA LEU A 34 9.33 6.65 6.51
C LEU A 34 10.25 7.56 7.32
N ILE A 35 10.05 8.88 7.25
CA ILE A 35 10.89 9.87 7.94
C ILE A 35 10.26 10.42 9.23
N SER A 36 9.09 9.90 9.62
CA SER A 36 8.36 10.39 10.79
C SER A 36 9.19 10.22 12.07
N SER A 37 9.20 11.25 12.91
CA SER A 37 9.88 11.22 14.21
C SER A 37 9.03 10.62 15.33
N THR A 38 7.75 10.30 15.08
CA THR A 38 6.87 9.68 16.06
C THR A 38 6.06 8.54 15.44
N ASP A 39 5.79 7.53 16.25
CA ASP A 39 4.97 6.38 15.85
C ASP A 39 3.53 6.78 15.50
N ALA A 40 2.97 7.80 16.17
CA ALA A 40 1.63 8.30 15.88
C ALA A 40 1.53 8.84 14.44
N PHE A 41 2.42 9.78 14.07
CA PHE A 41 2.44 10.32 12.72
C PHE A 41 2.83 9.28 11.66
N ALA A 42 3.70 8.32 12.01
CA ALA A 42 4.02 7.23 11.11
C ALA A 42 2.78 6.37 10.84
N LYS A 43 2.01 6.05 11.90
CA LYS A 43 0.81 5.24 11.82
C LYS A 43 -0.30 5.91 11.01
N ASP A 44 -0.54 7.20 11.22
CA ASP A 44 -1.55 7.94 10.44
C ASP A 44 -1.28 7.86 8.93
N ASN A 45 -0.02 8.07 8.52
CA ASN A 45 0.36 7.95 7.12
C ASN A 45 0.29 6.48 6.65
N ALA A 46 0.69 5.51 7.49
CA ALA A 46 0.62 4.09 7.14
C ALA A 46 -0.81 3.60 6.93
N ASP A 47 -1.77 4.08 7.73
CA ASP A 47 -3.19 3.74 7.59
C ASP A 47 -3.75 4.29 6.27
N VAL A 48 -3.35 5.50 5.87
CA VAL A 48 -3.69 6.06 4.55
C VAL A 48 -3.09 5.23 3.41
N LEU A 49 -1.83 4.81 3.50
CA LEU A 49 -1.20 3.92 2.51
C LEU A 49 -1.93 2.58 2.41
N GLN A 50 -2.41 2.06 3.54
CA GLN A 50 -3.16 0.82 3.57
C GLN A 50 -4.52 0.97 2.88
N THR A 51 -5.26 2.06 3.10
CA THR A 51 -6.51 2.35 2.38
C THR A 51 -6.28 2.40 0.87
N HIS A 52 -5.30 3.18 0.38
CA HIS A 52 -5.02 3.23 -1.05
C HIS A 52 -4.61 1.87 -1.64
N ASN A 53 -3.87 1.06 -0.89
CA ASN A 53 -3.53 -0.27 -1.36
C ASN A 53 -4.75 -1.21 -1.46
N LEU A 54 -5.76 -1.04 -0.61
CA LEU A 54 -7.03 -1.77 -0.72
C LEU A 54 -7.81 -1.28 -1.94
N ASP A 55 -7.96 0.03 -2.11
CA ASP A 55 -8.68 0.62 -3.25
C ASP A 55 -8.05 0.21 -4.57
N ARG A 56 -6.72 0.28 -4.67
CA ARG A 56 -5.96 -0.20 -5.85
C ARG A 56 -6.30 -1.66 -6.16
N LYS A 57 -6.30 -2.54 -5.16
CA LYS A 57 -6.57 -3.97 -5.38
C LYS A 57 -7.99 -4.21 -5.87
N GLU A 58 -8.95 -3.43 -5.39
CA GLU A 58 -10.34 -3.54 -5.84
C GLU A 58 -10.48 -3.05 -7.29
N ILE A 59 -9.89 -1.91 -7.63
CA ILE A 59 -9.87 -1.39 -9.01
C ILE A 59 -9.17 -2.39 -9.95
N ASP A 60 -7.99 -2.91 -9.57
CA ASP A 60 -7.25 -3.89 -10.37
C ASP A 60 -8.11 -5.15 -10.62
N LYS A 61 -8.87 -5.59 -9.61
CA LYS A 61 -9.78 -6.74 -9.72
C LYS A 61 -10.95 -6.46 -10.66
N GLN A 62 -11.57 -5.28 -10.58
CA GLN A 62 -12.66 -4.86 -11.45
C GLN A 62 -12.21 -4.80 -12.91
N ILE A 63 -11.10 -4.10 -13.19
CA ILE A 63 -10.51 -4.02 -14.53
C ILE A 63 -10.17 -5.41 -15.09
N THR A 64 -9.63 -6.29 -14.24
CA THR A 64 -9.32 -7.68 -14.66
C THR A 64 -10.60 -8.44 -15.01
N SER A 65 -11.66 -8.30 -14.23
CA SER A 65 -12.96 -8.95 -14.50
C SER A 65 -13.56 -8.46 -15.81
N GLU A 66 -13.60 -7.15 -16.01
CA GLU A 66 -14.11 -6.53 -17.24
C GLU A 66 -13.33 -7.01 -18.47
N ALA A 67 -12.00 -7.08 -18.38
CA ALA A 67 -11.17 -7.57 -19.48
C ALA A 67 -11.39 -9.05 -19.80
N LEU A 68 -11.69 -9.89 -18.79
CA LEU A 68 -12.02 -11.30 -18.99
C LEU A 68 -13.41 -11.51 -19.61
N GLU A 69 -14.37 -10.64 -19.33
CA GLU A 69 -15.71 -10.67 -19.93
C GLU A 69 -15.71 -10.29 -21.42
N MET A 70 -14.65 -9.63 -21.90
CA MET A 70 -14.48 -9.25 -23.30
C MET A 70 -13.85 -10.35 -24.18
N LEU A 71 -13.45 -11.49 -23.60
CA LEU A 71 -12.85 -12.65 -24.30
C LEU A 71 -13.93 -13.64 -24.76
#